data_AF-A0A336JNY6-F1
#
_entry.id   AF-A0A336JNY6-F1
#
_cell.length_a   1.000
_cell.length_b   1.000
_cell.length_c   1.000
_cell.angle_alpha   90.00
_cell.angle_beta   90.00
_cell.angle_gamma   90.00
#
_symmetry.space_group_name_H-M   'P 1'
#
loop_
_entity.id
_entity.type
_entity.pdbx_description
1 polymer ?
#
loop_
_entity_poly.entity_id
_entity_poly.type
_entity_poly.pdbx_seq_one_letter_code
_entity_poly.pdbx_strand_id
1 'polypeptide(L)'
;METWGLTEVQWVALTAIGTNVLVIATLILAFVAGYQISEARRETRTNRTMEIIARYEECPVLERCLRRMARARDKGDLATNVKAYRLDIVALLNYLESMAMGMEQGLYIKALIEDYMEPIISFHVEETITLKLLDGLEAKPEDFQHLFELKKRWDDAKLRKEEEAKRQASRLKFNGRAS
;
A
#
# COMPACT_ATOMS: atom_id res chain seq x y z
N MET A 1 -49.96 -3.38 -49.27
CA MET A 1 -48.59 -3.15 -48.76
C MET A 1 -47.67 -3.87 -49.71
N GLU A 2 -47.14 -3.16 -50.69
CA GLU A 2 -46.14 -3.69 -51.61
C GLU A 2 -44.85 -3.89 -50.79
N THR A 3 -44.52 -5.15 -50.50
CA THR A 3 -43.19 -5.50 -50.02
C THR A 3 -42.21 -5.12 -51.12
N TRP A 4 -41.08 -4.52 -50.75
CA TRP A 4 -40.09 -3.88 -51.62
C TRP A 4 -39.34 -4.83 -52.60
N GLY A 5 -40.03 -5.77 -53.24
CA GLY A 5 -39.44 -6.75 -54.15
C GLY A 5 -38.55 -7.80 -53.47
N LEU A 6 -38.46 -7.80 -52.13
CA LEU A 6 -37.66 -8.76 -51.38
C LEU A 6 -38.50 -9.99 -50.99
N THR A 7 -37.93 -11.17 -51.19
CA THR A 7 -38.54 -12.45 -50.79
C THR A 7 -38.52 -12.59 -49.26
N GLU A 8 -39.43 -13.40 -48.69
CA GLU A 8 -39.48 -13.65 -47.24
C GLU A 8 -38.14 -14.12 -46.67
N VAL A 9 -37.41 -14.92 -47.44
CA VAL A 9 -36.07 -15.43 -47.07
C VAL A 9 -35.05 -14.29 -46.92
N GLN A 10 -35.12 -13.26 -47.76
CA GLN A 10 -34.22 -12.10 -47.68
C GLN A 10 -34.48 -11.26 -46.43
N TRP A 11 -35.74 -11.12 -46.02
CA TRP A 11 -36.09 -10.44 -44.76
C TRP A 11 -35.56 -11.19 -43.54
N VAL A 12 -35.67 -12.51 -43.51
CA VAL A 12 -35.13 -13.36 -42.43
C VAL A 12 -33.59 -13.28 -42.37
N ALA A 13 -32.93 -13.27 -43.52
CA ALA A 13 -31.47 -13.12 -43.58
C ALA A 13 -31.02 -11.76 -43.04
N LEU A 14 -31.73 -10.68 -43.39
CA LEU A 14 -31.41 -9.32 -42.93
C LEU A 14 -31.58 -9.18 -41.41
N THR A 15 -32.66 -9.74 -40.84
CA THR A 15 -32.90 -9.70 -39.39
C THR A 15 -31.88 -10.55 -38.62
N ALA A 16 -31.47 -11.70 -39.16
CA ALA A 16 -30.42 -12.52 -38.58
C ALA A 16 -29.06 -11.79 -38.55
N ILE A 17 -28.69 -11.10 -39.64
CA ILE A 17 -27.46 -10.28 -39.69
C ILE A 17 -27.55 -9.15 -38.67
N GLY A 18 -28.67 -8.41 -38.63
CA GLY A 18 -28.88 -7.33 -37.66
C GLY A 18 -28.76 -7.80 -36.22
N THR A 19 -29.32 -8.98 -35.91
CA THR A 19 -29.22 -9.59 -34.57
C THR A 19 -27.78 -9.93 -34.22
N ASN A 20 -27.03 -10.55 -35.14
CA ASN A 20 -25.62 -10.88 -34.91
C ASN A 20 -24.76 -9.64 -34.69
N VAL A 21 -24.98 -8.57 -35.46
CA VAL A 21 -24.28 -7.28 -35.27
C VAL A 21 -24.58 -6.70 -33.89
N LEU A 22 -25.85 -6.74 -33.46
CA LEU A 22 -26.25 -6.27 -32.14
C LEU A 22 -25.60 -7.08 -31.01
N VAL A 23 -25.52 -8.40 -31.16
CA VAL A 23 -24.83 -9.28 -30.19
C VAL A 23 -23.35 -8.93 -30.09
N ILE A 24 -22.67 -8.75 -31.23
CA ILE A 24 -21.25 -8.36 -31.26
C ILE A 24 -21.05 -6.98 -30.60
N ALA A 25 -21.88 -6.00 -30.94
CA ALA A 25 -21.82 -4.68 -30.34
C ALA A 25 -22.01 -4.73 -28.82
N THR A 26 -22.95 -5.54 -28.34
CA THR A 26 -23.20 -5.73 -26.91
C THR A 26 -21.99 -6.36 -26.21
N LEU A 27 -21.32 -7.34 -26.83
CA LEU A 27 -20.11 -7.95 -26.27
C LEU A 27 -18.95 -6.95 -26.17
N ILE A 28 -18.76 -6.11 -27.19
CA ILE A 28 -17.74 -5.05 -27.16
C ILE A 28 -18.02 -4.06 -26.03
N LEU A 29 -19.28 -3.62 -25.87
CA LEU A 29 -19.67 -2.72 -24.79
C LEU A 29 -19.45 -3.35 -23.41
N ALA A 30 -19.80 -4.64 -23.25
CA ALA A 30 -19.57 -5.37 -22.00
C ALA A 30 -18.08 -5.46 -21.67
N PHE A 31 -17.23 -5.70 -22.68
CA PHE A 31 -15.77 -5.73 -22.51
C PHE A 31 -15.22 -4.35 -22.09
N VAL A 32 -15.63 -3.28 -22.77
CA VAL A 32 -15.22 -1.91 -22.44
C VAL A 32 -15.67 -1.53 -21.03
N ALA A 33 -16.90 -1.87 -20.64
CA ALA A 33 -17.41 -1.63 -19.29
C ALA A 33 -16.59 -2.38 -18.24
N GLY A 34 -16.23 -3.64 -18.50
CA GLY A 34 -15.34 -4.42 -17.62
C GLY A 34 -13.96 -3.77 -17.45
N TYR A 35 -13.38 -3.27 -18.54
CA TYR A 35 -12.11 -2.56 -18.51
C TYR A 35 -12.19 -1.25 -17.70
N GLN A 36 -13.23 -0.43 -17.93
CA GLN A 36 -13.45 0.82 -17.18
C GLN A 36 -13.63 0.58 -15.69
N ILE A 37 -14.37 -0.46 -15.28
CA ILE A 37 -14.53 -0.81 -13.86
C ILE A 37 -13.19 -1.20 -13.25
N SER A 38 -12.33 -1.90 -13.98
CA SER A 38 -11.01 -2.30 -13.51
C SER A 38 -10.10 -1.09 -13.27
N GLU A 39 -10.06 -0.15 -14.21
CA GLU A 39 -9.27 1.08 -14.08
C GLU A 39 -9.83 1.99 -12.97
N ALA A 40 -11.16 2.15 -12.88
CA ALA A 40 -11.78 2.91 -11.79
C ALA A 40 -11.47 2.33 -10.41
N ARG A 41 -11.38 1.00 -10.27
CA ARG A 41 -10.95 0.34 -9.03
C ARG A 41 -9.49 0.62 -8.70
N ARG A 42 -8.61 0.64 -9.69
CA ARG A 42 -7.18 0.98 -9.51
C ARG A 42 -7.00 2.44 -9.09
N GLU A 43 -7.71 3.34 -9.76
CA GLU A 43 -7.69 4.77 -9.43
C GLU A 43 -8.25 5.02 -8.02
N THR A 44 -9.38 4.39 -7.68
CA THR A 44 -9.95 4.47 -6.32
C THR A 44 -8.95 4.00 -5.26
N ARG A 45 -8.24 2.90 -5.50
CA ARG A 45 -7.22 2.40 -4.57
C ARG A 45 -6.04 3.37 -4.45
N THR A 46 -5.60 3.95 -5.57
CA THR A 46 -4.54 4.96 -5.59
C THR A 46 -4.94 6.18 -4.77
N ASN A 47 -6.12 6.73 -5.04
CA ASN A 47 -6.64 7.91 -4.33
C ASN A 47 -6.80 7.65 -2.83
N ARG A 48 -7.32 6.48 -2.42
CA ARG A 48 -7.40 6.10 -1.01
C ARG A 48 -6.01 6.00 -0.35
N THR A 49 -5.03 5.49 -1.08
CA THR A 49 -3.65 5.37 -0.57
C THR A 49 -3.00 6.75 -0.41
N MET A 50 -3.20 7.65 -1.38
CA MET A 50 -2.72 9.03 -1.29
C MET A 50 -3.43 9.79 -0.16
N GLU A 51 -4.73 9.59 0.01
CA GLU A 51 -5.51 10.24 1.07
C GLU A 51 -5.03 9.81 2.46
N ILE A 52 -4.75 8.52 2.70
CA ILE A 52 -4.26 8.07 4.01
C ILE A 52 -2.87 8.62 4.30
N ILE A 53 -1.99 8.70 3.30
CA ILE A 53 -0.67 9.31 3.43
C ILE A 53 -0.79 10.81 3.73
N ALA A 54 -1.60 11.55 2.96
CA ALA A 54 -1.85 12.96 3.22
C ALA A 54 -2.43 13.18 4.62
N ARG A 55 -3.33 12.30 5.08
CA ARG A 55 -3.89 12.35 6.42
C ARG A 55 -2.83 12.14 7.51
N TYR A 56 -1.78 11.37 7.27
CA TYR A 56 -0.66 11.24 8.21
C TYR A 56 0.05 12.59 8.40
N GLU A 57 0.34 13.28 7.29
CA GLU A 57 1.01 14.58 7.29
C GLU A 57 0.12 15.70 7.88
N GLU A 58 -1.17 15.69 7.56
CA GLU A 58 -2.10 16.77 7.90
C GLU A 58 -2.77 16.58 9.28
N CYS A 59 -2.61 15.42 9.93
CA CYS A 59 -3.27 15.16 11.20
C CYS A 59 -2.64 15.99 12.35
N PRO A 60 -3.35 17.00 12.89
CA PRO A 60 -2.79 17.88 13.91
C PRO A 60 -2.53 17.17 15.24
N VAL A 61 -3.21 16.04 15.49
CA VAL A 61 -3.00 15.19 16.66
C VAL A 61 -1.67 14.47 16.55
N LEU A 62 -1.43 13.79 15.42
CA LEU A 62 -0.16 13.08 15.17
C LEU A 62 1.01 14.07 15.16
N GLU A 63 0.85 15.21 14.51
CA GLU A 63 1.88 16.23 14.49
C GLU A 63 2.27 16.68 15.92
N ARG A 64 1.27 16.90 16.79
CA ARG A 64 1.51 17.26 18.20
C ARG A 64 2.23 16.14 18.94
N CYS A 65 1.80 14.89 18.77
CA CYS A 65 2.44 13.71 19.36
C CYS A 65 3.90 13.59 18.90
N LEU A 66 4.16 13.68 17.59
CA LEU A 66 5.48 13.59 16.99
C LEU A 66 6.41 14.71 17.48
N ARG A 67 5.95 15.97 17.49
CA ARG A 67 6.75 17.09 18.01
C ARG A 67 7.07 16.93 19.50
N ARG A 68 6.10 16.45 20.30
CA ARG A 68 6.30 16.24 21.74
C ARG A 68 7.28 15.10 22.00
N MET A 69 7.14 13.98 21.29
CA MET A 69 8.06 12.85 21.37
C MET A 69 9.47 13.21 20.89
N ALA A 70 9.60 13.97 19.79
CA ALA A 70 10.90 14.44 19.30
C ALA A 70 11.62 15.29 20.35
N ARG A 71 10.93 16.26 20.96
CA ARG A 71 11.50 17.07 22.06
C ARG A 71 11.87 16.25 23.28
N ALA A 72 11.06 15.25 23.63
CA ALA A 72 11.33 14.35 24.75
C ALA A 72 12.57 13.48 24.47
N ARG A 73 12.71 12.99 23.24
CA ARG A 73 13.89 12.25 22.80
C ARG A 73 15.14 13.11 22.84
N ASP A 74 15.10 14.31 22.27
CA ASP A 74 16.27 15.19 22.19
C ASP A 74 16.82 15.56 23.59
N LYS A 75 15.95 15.50 24.62
CA LYS A 75 16.30 15.71 26.02
C LYS A 75 16.65 14.42 26.78
N GLY A 76 16.51 13.24 26.16
CA GLY A 76 16.63 11.94 26.82
C GLY A 76 15.47 11.56 27.74
N ASP A 77 14.45 12.41 27.86
CA ASP A 77 13.32 12.24 28.78
C ASP A 77 12.36 11.12 28.33
N LEU A 78 12.32 10.83 27.03
CA LEU A 78 11.42 9.81 26.47
C LEU A 78 11.68 8.42 27.07
N ALA A 79 12.96 8.04 27.27
CA ALA A 79 13.34 6.75 27.82
C ALA A 79 13.14 6.67 29.34
N THR A 80 13.35 7.79 30.05
CA THR A 80 13.22 7.84 31.52
C THR A 80 11.78 7.96 31.98
N ASN A 81 10.92 8.61 31.20
CA ASN A 81 9.55 8.94 31.58
C ASN A 81 8.52 8.52 30.51
N VAL A 82 8.61 7.28 30.05
CA VAL A 82 7.72 6.69 29.02
C VAL A 82 6.24 6.92 29.34
N LYS A 83 5.85 6.77 30.62
CA LYS A 83 4.45 6.90 31.06
C LYS A 83 3.87 8.29 30.77
N ALA A 84 4.67 9.35 30.85
CA ALA A 84 4.21 10.72 30.54
C ALA A 84 3.85 10.91 29.06
N TYR A 85 4.43 10.09 28.18
CA TYR A 85 4.24 10.13 26.72
C TYR A 85 3.40 8.95 26.21
N ARG A 86 2.81 8.15 27.10
CA ARG A 86 2.09 6.92 26.74
C ARG A 86 1.03 7.14 25.67
N LEU A 87 0.19 8.14 25.86
CA LEU A 87 -0.89 8.46 24.91
C LEU A 87 -0.36 8.84 23.54
N ASP A 88 0.76 9.58 23.49
CA ASP A 88 1.36 10.03 22.23
C ASP A 88 1.95 8.85 21.45
N ILE A 89 2.67 7.96 22.15
CA ILE A 89 3.29 6.77 21.54
C ILE A 89 2.21 5.80 21.07
N VAL A 90 1.20 5.51 21.90
CA VAL A 90 0.11 4.60 21.54
C VAL A 90 -0.72 5.16 20.38
N ALA A 91 -0.99 6.47 20.35
CA ALA A 91 -1.71 7.09 19.24
C ALA A 91 -0.94 6.94 17.91
N LEU A 92 0.39 7.13 17.94
CA LEU A 92 1.22 6.91 16.78
C LEU A 92 1.24 5.44 16.35
N LEU A 93 1.49 4.51 17.27
CA LEU A 93 1.55 3.07 16.95
C LEU A 93 0.22 2.55 16.41
N ASN A 94 -0.91 2.95 17.00
CA ASN A 94 -2.24 2.58 16.50
C ASN A 94 -2.48 3.09 15.07
N TYR A 95 -1.98 4.29 14.76
CA TYR A 95 -2.10 4.85 13.43
C TYR A 95 -1.26 4.05 12.41
N LEU A 96 0.00 3.75 12.76
CA LEU A 96 0.88 2.94 11.93
C LEU A 96 0.36 1.51 11.74
N GLU A 97 -0.19 0.89 12.79
CA GLU A 97 -0.83 -0.42 12.75
C GLU A 97 -2.04 -0.43 11.81
N SER A 98 -2.87 0.61 11.86
CA SER A 98 -4.03 0.76 10.96
C SER A 98 -3.61 0.84 9.48
N MET A 99 -2.47 1.49 9.18
CA MET A 99 -1.92 1.51 7.84
C MET A 99 -1.37 0.14 7.42
N ALA A 100 -0.65 -0.54 8.31
CA ALA A 100 -0.11 -1.88 8.06
C ALA A 100 -1.25 -2.87 7.75
N MET A 101 -2.32 -2.87 8.55
CA MET A 101 -3.53 -3.67 8.32
C MET A 101 -4.17 -3.37 6.97
N GLY A 102 -4.38 -2.09 6.64
CA GLY A 102 -5.01 -1.74 5.36
C GLY A 102 -4.15 -2.11 4.14
N MET A 103 -2.83 -2.12 4.29
CA MET A 103 -1.91 -2.60 3.27
C MET A 103 -2.03 -4.12 3.10
N GLU A 104 -2.07 -4.89 4.18
CA GLU A 104 -2.22 -6.35 4.14
C GLU A 104 -3.56 -6.79 3.52
N GLN A 105 -4.64 -6.07 3.86
CA GLN A 105 -5.98 -6.31 3.30
C GLN A 105 -6.11 -5.88 1.82
N GLY A 106 -5.06 -5.31 1.22
CA GLY A 106 -5.07 -4.82 -0.15
C GLY A 106 -5.98 -3.60 -0.37
N LEU A 107 -6.31 -2.88 0.70
CA LEU A 107 -7.03 -1.60 0.63
C LEU A 107 -6.12 -0.48 0.10
N TYR A 108 -4.82 -0.60 0.35
CA TYR A 108 -3.80 0.35 -0.09
C TYR A 108 -2.84 -0.26 -1.11
N ILE A 109 -2.24 0.61 -1.93
CA ILE A 109 -1.19 0.22 -2.87
C ILE A 109 0.11 0.07 -2.09
N LYS A 110 0.52 -1.19 -1.88
CA LYS A 110 1.73 -1.55 -1.15
C LYS A 110 2.96 -0.75 -1.58
N ALA A 111 3.29 -0.71 -2.87
CA ALA A 111 4.49 -0.01 -3.36
C ALA A 111 4.53 1.46 -2.95
N LEU A 112 3.38 2.15 -2.96
CA LEU A 112 3.29 3.57 -2.63
C LEU A 112 3.45 3.79 -1.12
N ILE A 113 2.85 2.93 -0.29
CA ILE A 113 3.05 2.94 1.16
C ILE A 113 4.51 2.60 1.51
N GLU A 114 5.13 1.62 0.85
CA GLU A 114 6.53 1.27 1.09
C GLU A 114 7.45 2.45 0.79
N ASP A 115 7.33 3.07 -0.39
CA ASP A 115 8.18 4.19 -0.80
C ASP A 115 8.11 5.39 0.16
N TYR A 116 6.93 5.67 0.71
CA TYR A 116 6.73 6.84 1.57
C TYR A 116 6.87 6.54 3.08
N MET A 117 6.28 5.43 3.55
CA MET A 117 6.16 5.12 4.98
C MET A 117 7.27 4.24 5.53
N GLU A 118 8.06 3.53 4.69
CA GLU A 118 9.17 2.69 5.15
C GLU A 118 10.12 3.43 6.11
N PRO A 119 10.67 4.62 5.79
CA PRO A 119 11.58 5.32 6.69
C PRO A 119 10.89 5.74 8.00
N ILE A 120 9.63 6.14 7.95
CA ILE A 120 8.85 6.61 9.11
C ILE A 120 8.58 5.47 10.09
N ILE A 121 8.02 4.36 9.58
CA ILE A 121 7.72 3.17 10.38
C ILE A 121 9.01 2.58 10.92
N SER A 122 10.06 2.49 10.09
CA SER A 122 11.34 1.94 10.53
C SER A 122 11.91 2.71 11.70
N PHE A 123 11.91 4.03 11.60
CA PHE A 123 12.36 4.91 12.66
C PHE A 123 11.61 4.72 13.97
N HIS A 124 10.28 4.74 13.94
CA HIS A 124 9.47 4.66 15.16
C HIS A 124 9.41 3.25 15.77
N VAL A 125 9.41 2.21 14.94
CA VAL A 125 9.46 0.82 15.42
C VAL A 125 10.80 0.52 16.06
N GLU A 126 11.92 0.91 15.44
CA GLU A 126 13.25 0.75 16.02
C GLU A 126 13.41 1.54 17.33
N GLU A 127 12.92 2.78 17.37
CA GLU A 127 12.89 3.60 18.58
C GLU A 127 12.10 2.92 19.70
N THR A 128 10.91 2.39 19.40
CA THR A 128 10.03 1.71 20.35
C THR A 128 10.66 0.44 20.93
N ILE A 129 11.28 -0.38 20.07
CA ILE A 129 11.95 -1.62 20.47
C ILE A 129 13.23 -1.30 21.27
N THR A 130 14.07 -0.40 20.76
CA THR A 130 15.38 -0.07 21.34
C THR A 130 15.24 0.54 22.72
N LEU A 131 14.27 1.43 22.91
CA LEU A 131 14.03 2.10 24.19
C LEU A 131 13.17 1.28 25.15
N LYS A 132 12.79 0.03 24.79
CA LYS A 132 11.87 -0.83 25.56
C LYS A 132 10.60 -0.10 25.99
N LEU A 133 10.08 0.77 25.12
CA LEU A 133 8.94 1.62 25.47
C LEU A 133 7.70 0.79 25.80
N LEU A 134 7.51 -0.34 25.11
CA LEU A 134 6.33 -1.22 25.28
C LEU A 134 6.10 -1.62 26.74
N ASP A 135 7.16 -1.95 27.48
CA ASP A 135 7.08 -2.33 28.90
C ASP A 135 6.46 -1.19 29.76
N GLY A 136 6.75 0.06 29.41
CA GLY A 136 6.23 1.25 30.08
C GLY A 136 4.84 1.70 29.61
N LEU A 137 4.34 1.18 28.50
CA LEU A 137 3.07 1.57 27.88
C LEU A 137 1.88 0.71 28.33
N GLU A 138 2.13 -0.39 29.03
CA GLU A 138 1.13 -1.43 29.32
C GLU A 138 0.49 -1.98 28.02
N ALA A 139 1.22 -1.94 26.91
CA ALA A 139 0.81 -2.46 25.61
C ALA A 139 1.65 -3.68 25.27
N LYS A 140 1.09 -4.65 24.57
CA LYS A 140 1.81 -5.86 24.21
C LYS A 140 2.25 -5.82 22.75
N PRO A 141 3.35 -6.51 22.38
CA PRO A 141 3.76 -6.58 20.98
C PRO A 141 2.66 -7.11 20.04
N GLU A 142 1.79 -7.98 20.53
CA GLU A 142 0.67 -8.55 19.76
C GLU A 142 -0.39 -7.51 19.37
N ASP A 143 -0.49 -6.39 20.11
CA ASP A 143 -1.41 -5.30 19.78
C ASP A 143 -0.98 -4.56 18.49
N PHE A 144 0.28 -4.76 18.06
CA PHE A 144 0.89 -4.12 16.88
C PHE A 144 1.54 -5.15 15.94
N GLN A 145 0.93 -6.33 15.84
CA GLN A 145 1.49 -7.45 15.09
C GLN A 145 1.72 -7.09 13.62
N HIS A 146 0.75 -6.43 12.96
CA HIS A 146 0.85 -6.14 11.52
C HIS A 146 1.99 -5.16 11.23
N LEU A 147 2.20 -4.18 12.10
CA LEU A 147 3.29 -3.22 12.04
C LEU A 147 4.65 -3.90 12.21
N PHE A 148 4.82 -4.77 13.20
CA PHE A 148 6.09 -5.48 13.41
C PHE A 148 6.40 -6.47 12.29
N GLU A 149 5.40 -7.19 11.78
CA GLU A 149 5.56 -8.06 10.62
C GLU A 149 5.92 -7.27 9.36
N LEU A 150 5.32 -6.10 9.18
CA LEU A 150 5.65 -5.20 8.08
C LEU A 150 7.11 -4.73 8.14
N LYS A 151 7.56 -4.24 9.31
CA LYS A 151 8.96 -3.84 9.51
C LYS A 151 9.92 -5.00 9.24
N LYS A 152 9.64 -6.18 9.80
CA LYS A 152 10.45 -7.38 9.58
C LYS A 152 10.57 -7.72 8.10
N ARG A 153 9.46 -7.67 7.35
CA ARG A 153 9.46 -7.93 5.90
C ARG A 153 10.33 -6.95 5.12
N TRP A 154 10.37 -5.67 5.52
CA TRP A 154 11.23 -4.67 4.90
C TRP A 154 12.70 -4.90 5.21
N ASP A 155 13.02 -5.24 6.46
CA ASP A 155 14.39 -5.61 6.86
C ASP A 155 14.88 -6.83 6.06
N ASP A 156 14.05 -7.87 5.95
CA ASP A 156 14.35 -9.06 5.15
C ASP A 156 14.51 -8.74 3.64
N ALA A 157 13.73 -7.79 3.13
CA ALA A 157 13.86 -7.33 1.73
C ALA A 157 15.16 -6.55 1.51
N LYS A 158 15.55 -5.70 2.46
CA LYS A 158 16.79 -4.92 2.41
C LYS A 158 18.01 -5.82 2.47
N LEU A 159 18.02 -6.80 3.38
CA LEU A 159 19.10 -7.79 3.48
C LEU A 159 19.27 -8.58 2.17
N ARG A 160 18.16 -9.03 1.56
CA ARG A 160 18.21 -9.71 0.25
C ARG A 160 18.80 -8.84 -0.85
N LYS A 161 18.39 -7.57 -0.95
CA LYS A 161 18.95 -6.62 -1.92
C LYS A 161 20.46 -6.42 -1.72
N GLU A 162 20.92 -6.33 -0.48
CA GLU A 162 22.35 -6.20 -0.16
C GLU A 162 23.15 -7.47 -0.53
N GLU A 163 22.60 -8.65 -0.28
CA GLU A 163 23.23 -9.93 -0.67
C GLU A 163 23.33 -10.08 -2.19
N GLU A 164 22.26 -9.74 -2.91
CA GLU A 164 22.24 -9.76 -4.38
C GLU A 164 23.27 -8.79 -4.96
N ALA A 165 23.35 -7.57 -4.43
CA ALA A 165 24.36 -6.59 -4.83
C ALA A 165 25.79 -7.10 -4.58
N LYS A 166 26.05 -7.72 -3.41
CA LYS A 166 27.35 -8.34 -3.09
C LYS A 166 27.70 -9.47 -4.06
N ARG A 167 26.72 -10.32 -4.41
CA ARG A 167 26.91 -11.42 -5.38
C ARG A 167 27.20 -10.87 -6.78
N GLN A 168 26.49 -9.84 -7.23
CA GLN A 168 26.72 -9.20 -8.52
C GLN A 168 28.10 -8.54 -8.60
N ALA A 169 28.51 -7.82 -7.56
CA ALA A 169 29.84 -7.21 -7.47
C ALA A 169 30.96 -8.26 -7.50
N SER A 170 30.74 -9.41 -6.86
CA SER A 170 31.72 -10.52 -6.85
C SER A 170 31.87 -11.16 -8.24
N ARG A 171 30.76 -11.31 -8.99
CA ARG A 171 30.79 -11.81 -10.39
C ARG A 171 31.54 -10.86 -11.32
N LEU A 172 31.34 -9.55 -11.19
CA LEU A 172 32.04 -8.54 -12.01
C LEU A 172 33.55 -8.54 -11.75
N LYS A 173 33.99 -8.67 -10.48
CA LYS A 173 35.42 -8.77 -10.12
C LYS A 173 36.09 -10.02 -10.68
N PHE A 174 35.36 -11.13 -10.80
CA PHE A 174 35.88 -12.37 -11.38
C PHE A 174 36.04 -12.25 -12.90
N ASN A 175 35.03 -11.74 -13.60
CA ASN A 175 35.07 -11.60 -15.06
C ASN A 175 36.11 -10.57 -15.55
N GLY A 176 36.37 -9.51 -14.79
CA GLY A 176 37.37 -8.49 -15.15
C GLY A 176 38.84 -8.91 -14.98
N ARG A 177 39.14 -10.07 -14.40
CA ARG A 177 40.51 -10.62 -14.31
C ARG A 177 40.88 -11.54 -15.48
N ALA A 178 39.90 -11.89 -16.33
CA ALA A 178 40.08 -12.79 -17.46
C ALA A 178 40.36 -12.05 -18.79
N SER A 179 40.48 -10.72 -18.75
CA SER A 179 40.76 -9.81 -19.87
C SER A 179 42.04 -9.03 -19.59
#